data_AF-A0A1C2JGK2-F1
#
_entry.id   AF-A0A1C2JGK2-F1
#
_cell.length_a   1.000
_cell.length_b   1.000
_cell.length_c   1.000
_cell.angle_alpha   90.00
_cell.angle_beta   90.00
_cell.angle_gamma   90.00
#
_symmetry.space_group_name_H-M   'P 1'
#
loop_
_entity.id
_entity.type
_entity.pdbx_description
1 polymer ?
#
loop_
_entity_poly.entity_id
_entity_poly.type
_entity_poly.pdbx_seq_one_letter_code
_entity_poly.pdbx_strand_id
1 'polypeptide(L)'
;MLETQASVFTEPLSFRIIFRVLGSMRLAVHLLLFVAIASIIGTILPQQEVYTDYLHQFGTFWFTVFGNLDLYDVYRCGWYMGIVAFLIFSTTVCVFRNAPSMLREMRHIKSNPSESFLQSRPEQFESFSSKSDIESAQSATATLSDFGYQARVLKTSTGDSVIFAQKGRFYRTGYLLTHVGIVLFCAGALYNANLPLKWSEWTGTVHPEKNFDLPLSKIPQSSWLSSTSSAFRGIITIPVGQTVNAMFELVGDGFLVQHLPFMLRLDAFKVTHYSNGLAKDFVSTISLYHHDGKKFKTGIVRVNHPMSVDGVQIYQSSYSDSASKLNLHNYLLSAPALPPAAISTSVGEHLKTFGSQYAISITDFKTQNVIPRKAVGLSPGPDHGMINMGPTVSYLVNNDRDHTRIILKSYMKAFSRHGEAYRLIGFRENGSSAYHYLTIPQGPKDGIHLFMRYLGDLEQAARNGENASKTVFISNLKKAEAQTQVYLTPHERDDFLQSSLKVMQELRAYPLPFLTVFHDYDLHWSAGLEITRYPGMKVIYVACFALVFGIFILFYVPRRRIWIQMSEDDDKGRRLKLFGDSSRNEEDFHRDMEELNDKLQERL
;
A
#
# COMPACT_ATOMS: atom_id res chain seq x y z
N MET A 1 -63.62 -23.80 -25.98
CA MET A 1 -63.91 -23.74 -24.53
C MET A 1 -62.69 -24.23 -23.78
N LEU A 2 -62.30 -23.51 -22.72
CA LEU A 2 -61.09 -23.64 -21.88
C LEU A 2 -59.86 -22.86 -22.36
N GLU A 3 -59.95 -21.53 -22.27
CA GLU A 3 -58.80 -20.63 -22.11
C GLU A 3 -58.46 -20.52 -20.62
N THR A 4 -57.23 -20.87 -20.29
CA THR A 4 -56.64 -20.82 -18.97
C THR A 4 -56.36 -19.37 -18.59
N GLN A 5 -57.07 -18.86 -17.57
CA GLN A 5 -56.79 -17.56 -16.96
C GLN A 5 -55.37 -17.54 -16.36
N ALA A 6 -54.47 -16.81 -16.99
CA ALA A 6 -53.23 -16.38 -16.36
C ALA A 6 -53.53 -15.19 -15.44
N SER A 7 -53.37 -15.40 -14.14
CA SER A 7 -53.47 -14.38 -13.10
C SER A 7 -52.49 -13.23 -13.34
N VAL A 8 -52.99 -12.08 -13.76
CA VAL A 8 -52.25 -10.82 -13.78
C VAL A 8 -52.13 -10.33 -12.34
N PHE A 9 -51.00 -10.58 -11.68
CA PHE A 9 -50.66 -9.87 -10.45
C PHE A 9 -50.47 -8.38 -10.79
N THR A 10 -51.48 -7.57 -10.46
CA THR A 10 -51.43 -6.11 -10.55
C THR A 10 -50.63 -5.57 -9.38
N GLU A 11 -49.31 -5.48 -9.54
CA GLU A 11 -48.41 -4.72 -8.66
C GLU A 11 -48.89 -3.26 -8.50
N PRO A 12 -48.88 -2.67 -7.28
CA PRO A 12 -49.33 -1.30 -7.06
C PRO A 12 -48.50 -0.29 -7.86
N LEU A 13 -49.13 0.80 -8.29
CA LEU A 13 -48.54 1.83 -9.19
C LEU A 13 -47.20 2.38 -8.69
N SER A 14 -47.02 2.49 -7.36
CA SER A 14 -45.79 2.91 -6.69
C SER A 14 -44.62 1.97 -6.93
N PHE A 15 -44.85 0.64 -6.90
CA PHE A 15 -43.80 -0.35 -7.10
C PHE A 15 -43.26 -0.32 -8.53
N ARG A 16 -44.14 -0.11 -9.52
CA ARG A 16 -43.76 0.03 -10.94
C ARG A 16 -42.90 1.28 -11.20
N ILE A 17 -43.20 2.39 -10.53
CA ILE A 17 -42.43 3.64 -10.65
C ILE A 17 -41.05 3.46 -10.02
N ILE A 18 -40.98 2.90 -8.80
CA ILE A 18 -39.73 2.61 -8.10
C ILE A 18 -38.84 1.69 -8.93
N PHE A 19 -39.38 0.59 -9.46
CA PHE A 19 -38.63 -0.34 -10.32
C PHE A 19 -38.15 0.30 -11.63
N ARG A 20 -38.91 1.26 -12.18
CA ARG A 20 -38.53 2.00 -13.39
C ARG A 20 -37.38 2.98 -13.13
N VAL A 21 -37.40 3.68 -11.99
CA VAL A 21 -36.34 4.61 -11.56
C VAL A 21 -35.06 3.86 -11.21
N LEU A 22 -35.18 2.77 -10.43
CA LEU A 22 -34.07 1.88 -10.06
C LEU A 22 -33.38 1.27 -11.29
N GLY A 23 -34.15 0.96 -12.34
CA GLY A 23 -33.64 0.44 -13.60
C GLY A 23 -33.29 1.51 -14.65
N SER A 24 -33.01 2.76 -14.24
CA SER A 24 -32.67 3.85 -15.18
C SER A 24 -31.15 3.98 -15.37
N MET A 25 -30.71 4.11 -16.63
CA MET A 25 -29.28 4.32 -16.94
C MET A 25 -28.74 5.61 -16.33
N ARG A 26 -29.56 6.66 -16.27
CA ARG A 26 -29.16 7.95 -15.70
C ARG A 26 -28.77 7.80 -14.23
N LEU A 27 -29.58 7.10 -13.42
CA LEU A 27 -29.28 6.87 -12.01
C LEU A 27 -27.94 6.16 -11.83
N ALA A 28 -27.72 5.06 -12.56
CA ALA A 28 -26.48 4.29 -12.47
C ALA A 28 -25.23 5.13 -12.79
N VAL A 29 -25.30 6.00 -13.81
CA VAL A 29 -24.18 6.90 -14.16
C VAL A 29 -23.89 7.91 -13.05
N HIS A 30 -24.92 8.46 -12.40
CA HIS A 30 -24.72 9.39 -11.27
C HIS A 30 -24.08 8.67 -10.08
N LEU A 31 -24.54 7.44 -9.77
CA LEU A 31 -23.95 6.64 -8.69
C LEU A 31 -22.48 6.32 -8.96
N LEU A 32 -22.14 5.95 -10.18
CA LEU A 32 -20.75 5.71 -10.58
C LEU A 32 -19.89 6.96 -10.41
N LEU A 33 -20.41 8.14 -10.78
CA LEU A 33 -19.73 9.42 -10.59
C LEU A 33 -19.47 9.70 -9.09
N PHE A 34 -20.47 9.49 -8.22
CA PHE A 34 -20.30 9.66 -6.78
C PHE A 34 -19.25 8.70 -6.19
N VAL A 35 -19.28 7.42 -6.59
CA VAL A 35 -18.25 6.44 -6.18
C VAL A 35 -16.87 6.88 -6.65
N ALA A 36 -16.74 7.41 -7.87
CA ALA A 36 -15.47 7.89 -8.40
C ALA A 36 -14.92 9.07 -7.58
N ILE A 37 -15.76 10.08 -7.28
CA ILE A 37 -15.38 11.24 -6.46
C ILE A 37 -14.93 10.78 -5.06
N ALA A 38 -15.73 9.91 -4.42
CA ALA A 38 -15.38 9.36 -3.10
C ALA A 38 -14.06 8.60 -3.11
N SER A 39 -13.82 7.80 -4.16
CA SER A 39 -12.59 7.01 -4.30
C SER A 39 -11.36 7.89 -4.52
N ILE A 40 -11.51 9.03 -5.21
CA ILE A 40 -10.44 10.04 -5.37
C ILE A 40 -10.07 10.64 -4.01
N ILE A 41 -11.07 11.02 -3.20
CA ILE A 41 -10.85 11.58 -1.86
C ILE A 41 -10.09 10.57 -0.99
N GLY A 42 -10.54 9.30 -0.96
CA GLY A 42 -9.89 8.23 -0.21
C GLY A 42 -8.48 7.87 -0.69
N THR A 43 -8.14 8.19 -1.95
CA THR A 43 -6.77 7.99 -2.48
C THR A 43 -5.83 9.12 -2.07
N ILE A 44 -6.33 10.34 -1.90
CA ILE A 44 -5.54 11.51 -1.54
C ILE A 44 -5.25 11.54 -0.04
N LEU A 45 -6.25 11.19 0.78
CA LEU A 45 -6.11 11.17 2.23
C LEU A 45 -5.50 9.83 2.67
N PRO A 46 -4.39 9.80 3.43
CA PRO A 46 -3.88 8.56 4.04
C PRO A 46 -5.01 7.84 4.78
N GLN A 47 -5.09 6.52 4.67
CA GLN A 47 -6.19 5.72 5.23
C GLN A 47 -5.68 4.85 6.38
N GLN A 48 -6.49 4.70 7.42
CA GLN A 48 -6.21 3.79 8.56
C GLN A 48 -4.88 4.08 9.29
N GLU A 49 -4.46 5.36 9.37
CA GLU A 49 -3.34 5.79 10.21
C GLU A 49 -3.79 6.04 11.66
N VAL A 50 -2.84 6.24 12.57
CA VAL A 50 -3.15 6.60 13.97
C VAL A 50 -3.70 8.04 14.02
N TYR A 51 -4.75 8.27 14.82
CA TYR A 51 -5.45 9.56 14.90
C TYR A 51 -4.54 10.75 15.27
N THR A 52 -3.50 10.51 16.07
CA THR A 52 -2.48 11.51 16.40
C THR A 52 -1.78 12.04 15.17
N ASP A 53 -1.51 11.18 14.19
CA ASP A 53 -0.77 11.53 12.99
C ASP A 53 -1.62 12.41 12.07
N TYR A 54 -2.92 12.13 11.95
CA TYR A 54 -3.86 13.02 11.27
C TYR A 54 -3.95 14.40 11.93
N LEU A 55 -4.00 14.44 13.26
CA LEU A 55 -4.04 15.71 14.00
C LEU A 55 -2.76 16.53 13.78
N HIS A 56 -1.59 15.87 13.81
CA HIS A 56 -0.31 16.50 13.54
C HIS A 56 -0.17 17.00 12.09
N GLN A 57 -0.72 16.25 11.12
CA GLN A 57 -0.59 16.58 9.69
C GLN A 57 -1.56 17.67 9.23
N PHE A 58 -2.81 17.66 9.73
CA PHE A 58 -3.89 18.52 9.21
C PHE A 58 -4.40 19.56 10.22
N GLY A 59 -4.01 19.46 11.49
CA GLY A 59 -4.51 20.32 12.56
C GLY A 59 -5.96 20.03 12.98
N THR A 60 -6.40 20.65 14.07
CA THR A 60 -7.68 20.34 14.73
C THR A 60 -8.91 20.52 13.84
N PHE A 61 -8.93 21.57 12.99
CA PHE A 61 -10.09 21.87 12.15
C PHE A 61 -10.35 20.75 11.14
N TRP A 62 -9.36 20.44 10.30
CA TRP A 62 -9.48 19.41 9.27
C TRP A 62 -9.62 18.03 9.89
N PHE A 63 -8.95 17.76 11.01
CA PHE A 63 -9.14 16.54 11.77
C PHE A 63 -10.61 16.33 12.18
N THR A 64 -11.27 17.39 12.64
CA THR A 64 -12.69 17.32 13.03
C THR A 64 -13.60 17.14 11.81
N VAL A 65 -13.32 17.85 10.70
CA VAL A 65 -14.10 17.75 9.46
C VAL A 65 -14.01 16.35 8.86
N PHE A 66 -12.80 15.80 8.72
CA PHE A 66 -12.58 14.46 8.17
C PHE A 66 -13.17 13.38 9.06
N GLY A 67 -13.08 13.53 10.39
CA GLY A 67 -13.72 12.63 11.35
C GLY A 67 -15.24 12.63 11.24
N ASN A 68 -15.88 13.81 11.15
CA ASN A 68 -17.34 13.92 11.01
C ASN A 68 -17.88 13.31 9.71
N LEU A 69 -17.06 13.26 8.66
CA LEU A 69 -17.39 12.67 7.36
C LEU A 69 -16.91 11.20 7.22
N ASP A 70 -16.27 10.66 8.25
CA ASP A 70 -15.70 9.30 8.30
C ASP A 70 -14.69 9.04 7.15
N LEU A 71 -13.85 10.04 6.86
CA LEU A 71 -12.91 9.99 5.72
C LEU A 71 -11.59 9.27 6.02
N TYR A 72 -11.33 8.89 7.27
CA TYR A 72 -10.13 8.14 7.64
C TYR A 72 -10.17 6.68 7.17
N ASP A 73 -11.37 6.18 6.88
CA ASP A 73 -11.60 4.86 6.29
C ASP A 73 -12.77 4.91 5.28
N VAL A 74 -12.61 5.69 4.22
CA VAL A 74 -13.67 5.94 3.21
C VAL A 74 -14.19 4.64 2.60
N TYR A 75 -13.33 3.66 2.38
CA TYR A 75 -13.71 2.42 1.69
C TYR A 75 -14.58 1.49 2.55
N ARG A 76 -14.62 1.71 3.86
CA ARG A 76 -15.43 0.94 4.82
C ARG A 76 -16.48 1.78 5.55
N CYS A 77 -16.58 3.07 5.25
CA CYS A 77 -17.57 3.93 5.86
C CYS A 77 -18.99 3.61 5.35
N GLY A 78 -20.00 3.82 6.20
CA GLY A 78 -21.38 3.39 5.93
C GLY A 78 -21.97 4.02 4.66
N TRP A 79 -21.67 5.29 4.39
CA TRP A 79 -22.22 5.99 3.22
C TRP A 79 -21.60 5.50 1.91
N TYR A 80 -20.29 5.22 1.86
CA TYR A 80 -19.63 4.69 0.66
C TYR A 80 -20.16 3.30 0.33
N MET A 81 -20.22 2.42 1.32
CA MET A 81 -20.81 1.08 1.18
C MET A 81 -22.26 1.15 0.73
N GLY A 82 -23.04 2.12 1.25
CA GLY A 82 -24.42 2.37 0.83
C GLY A 82 -24.53 2.73 -0.65
N ILE A 83 -23.69 3.64 -1.16
CA ILE A 83 -23.67 4.02 -2.58
C ILE A 83 -23.29 2.82 -3.45
N VAL A 84 -22.27 2.04 -3.05
CA VAL A 84 -21.84 0.84 -3.79
C VAL A 84 -22.92 -0.24 -3.79
N ALA A 85 -23.56 -0.50 -2.64
CA ALA A 85 -24.67 -1.45 -2.54
C ALA A 85 -25.86 -1.02 -3.42
N PHE A 86 -26.16 0.28 -3.44
CA PHE A 86 -27.22 0.83 -4.28
C PHE A 86 -26.88 0.75 -5.78
N LEU A 87 -25.62 0.97 -6.15
CA LEU A 87 -25.12 0.75 -7.51
C LEU A 87 -25.26 -0.71 -7.94
N ILE A 88 -24.89 -1.66 -7.08
CA ILE A 88 -25.07 -3.11 -7.30
C ILE A 88 -26.55 -3.42 -7.55
N PHE A 89 -27.43 -2.93 -6.68
CA PHE A 89 -28.86 -3.17 -6.78
C PHE A 89 -29.45 -2.59 -8.07
N SER A 90 -29.18 -1.32 -8.39
CA SER A 90 -29.64 -0.66 -9.60
C SER A 90 -29.15 -1.38 -10.88
N THR A 91 -27.86 -1.74 -10.91
CA THR A 91 -27.26 -2.42 -12.07
C THR A 91 -27.83 -3.83 -12.23
N THR A 92 -28.08 -4.54 -11.12
CA THR A 92 -28.72 -5.86 -11.13
C THR A 92 -30.15 -5.79 -11.68
N VAL A 93 -30.95 -4.80 -11.27
CA VAL A 93 -32.30 -4.55 -11.81
C VAL A 93 -32.24 -4.25 -13.31
N CYS A 94 -31.26 -3.46 -13.76
CA CYS A 94 -31.04 -3.18 -15.17
C CYS A 94 -30.73 -4.45 -15.97
N VAL A 95 -29.85 -5.32 -15.47
CA VAL A 95 -29.52 -6.59 -16.11
C VAL A 95 -30.75 -7.50 -16.15
N PHE A 96 -31.43 -7.69 -15.02
CA PHE A 96 -32.59 -8.56 -14.91
C PHE A 96 -33.72 -8.17 -15.87
N ARG A 97 -33.99 -6.87 -16.02
CA ARG A 97 -35.04 -6.37 -16.92
C ARG A 97 -34.68 -6.53 -18.41
N ASN A 98 -33.44 -6.26 -18.78
CA ASN A 98 -33.05 -6.17 -20.19
C ASN A 98 -32.51 -7.50 -20.76
N ALA A 99 -31.89 -8.34 -19.93
CA ALA A 99 -31.26 -9.58 -20.37
C ALA A 99 -32.22 -10.56 -21.08
N PRO A 100 -33.47 -10.79 -20.64
CA PRO A 100 -34.36 -11.72 -21.31
C PRO A 100 -34.70 -11.31 -22.75
N SER A 101 -34.95 -10.01 -22.99
CA SER A 101 -35.22 -9.49 -24.34
C SER A 101 -34.00 -9.63 -25.24
N MET A 102 -32.81 -9.26 -24.72
CA MET A 102 -31.56 -9.40 -25.46
C MET A 102 -31.28 -10.85 -25.84
N LEU A 103 -31.44 -11.78 -24.90
CA LEU A 103 -31.25 -13.22 -25.16
C LEU A 103 -32.28 -13.76 -26.16
N ARG A 104 -33.53 -13.29 -26.11
CA ARG A 104 -34.58 -13.68 -27.07
C ARG A 104 -34.23 -13.18 -28.48
N GLU A 105 -33.82 -11.93 -28.64
CA GLU A 105 -33.40 -11.37 -29.94
C GLU A 105 -32.19 -12.09 -30.53
N MET A 106 -31.26 -12.56 -29.70
CA MET A 106 -30.09 -13.31 -30.15
C MET A 106 -30.42 -14.75 -30.60
N ARG A 107 -31.50 -15.33 -30.03
CA ARG A 107 -31.97 -16.69 -30.34
C ARG A 107 -32.99 -16.72 -31.49
N HIS A 108 -33.85 -15.70 -31.60
CA HIS A 108 -34.93 -15.66 -32.57
C HIS A 108 -34.73 -14.55 -33.61
N ILE A 109 -34.63 -14.96 -34.88
CA ILE A 109 -34.64 -14.08 -36.05
C ILE A 109 -36.10 -13.79 -36.40
N LYS A 110 -36.49 -12.52 -36.58
CA LYS A 110 -37.83 -12.17 -37.08
C LYS A 110 -38.02 -12.76 -38.48
N SER A 111 -39.09 -13.54 -38.67
CA SER A 111 -39.27 -14.42 -39.81
C SER A 111 -39.88 -13.77 -41.06
N ASN A 112 -40.33 -12.52 -41.00
CA ASN A 112 -40.92 -11.85 -42.16
C ASN A 112 -40.76 -10.31 -42.08
N PRO A 113 -39.76 -9.69 -42.75
CA PRO A 113 -39.62 -8.24 -42.80
C PRO A 113 -40.66 -7.61 -43.72
N SER A 114 -41.29 -6.49 -43.32
CA SER A 114 -42.13 -5.71 -44.23
C SER A 114 -41.27 -4.94 -45.24
N GLU A 115 -41.82 -4.62 -46.41
CA GLU A 115 -41.11 -3.84 -47.44
C GLU A 115 -40.66 -2.46 -46.92
N SER A 116 -41.52 -1.77 -46.18
CA SER A 116 -41.18 -0.51 -45.49
C SER A 116 -40.02 -0.65 -44.50
N PHE A 117 -39.84 -1.82 -43.90
CA PHE A 117 -38.72 -2.09 -43.01
C PHE A 117 -37.41 -2.28 -43.78
N LEU A 118 -37.45 -2.89 -44.97
CA LEU A 118 -36.28 -3.07 -45.83
C LEU A 118 -35.82 -1.72 -46.42
N GLN A 119 -36.75 -0.92 -46.93
CA GLN A 119 -36.44 0.40 -47.51
C GLN A 119 -35.91 1.41 -46.48
N SER A 120 -36.11 1.17 -45.18
CA SER A 120 -35.54 2.00 -44.11
C SER A 120 -34.12 1.58 -43.70
N ARG A 121 -33.52 0.56 -44.34
CA ARG A 121 -32.12 0.20 -44.08
C ARG A 121 -31.18 1.23 -44.73
N PRO A 122 -30.10 1.62 -44.04
CA PRO A 122 -29.18 2.67 -44.52
C PRO A 122 -28.41 2.25 -45.79
N GLU A 123 -28.01 0.98 -45.88
CA GLU A 123 -27.25 0.46 -47.03
C GLU A 123 -28.17 -0.22 -48.03
N GLN A 124 -28.11 0.21 -49.29
CA GLN A 124 -28.95 -0.31 -50.38
C GLN A 124 -28.14 -0.46 -51.66
N PHE A 125 -28.18 -1.64 -52.25
CA PHE A 125 -27.58 -1.94 -53.55
C PHE A 125 -28.57 -2.72 -54.41
N GLU A 126 -28.52 -2.53 -55.72
CA GLU A 126 -29.36 -3.25 -56.67
C GLU A 126 -28.50 -4.01 -57.67
N SER A 127 -28.89 -5.25 -57.95
CA SER A 127 -28.29 -6.11 -58.96
C SER A 127 -29.37 -6.84 -59.76
N PHE A 128 -29.02 -7.35 -60.94
CA PHE A 128 -29.92 -8.09 -61.81
C PHE A 128 -29.35 -9.48 -62.10
N SER A 129 -30.23 -10.47 -62.19
CA SER A 129 -29.89 -11.88 -62.42
C SER A 129 -30.61 -12.40 -63.66
N SER A 130 -29.88 -13.12 -64.51
CA SER A 130 -30.44 -13.85 -65.65
C SER A 130 -30.88 -15.28 -65.30
N LYS A 131 -30.53 -15.75 -64.10
CA LYS A 131 -30.79 -17.11 -63.59
C LYS A 131 -32.18 -17.31 -62.95
N SER A 132 -32.54 -18.58 -62.74
CA SER A 132 -33.84 -19.04 -62.19
C SER A 132 -33.99 -18.91 -60.66
N ASP A 133 -35.25 -19.03 -60.16
CA ASP A 133 -35.70 -19.11 -58.75
C ASP A 133 -34.61 -19.38 -57.72
N ILE A 134 -34.16 -20.58 -57.98
CA ILE A 134 -33.49 -21.46 -57.06
C ILE A 134 -32.00 -21.25 -57.25
N GLU A 135 -31.54 -21.01 -58.48
CA GLU A 135 -30.14 -20.73 -58.81
C GLU A 135 -29.70 -19.37 -58.30
N SER A 136 -30.52 -18.33 -58.43
CA SER A 136 -30.24 -17.01 -57.86
C SER A 136 -30.23 -17.06 -56.34
N ALA A 137 -31.17 -17.78 -55.72
CA ALA A 137 -31.21 -17.96 -54.27
C ALA A 137 -30.02 -18.78 -53.73
N GLN A 138 -29.61 -19.84 -54.44
CA GLN A 138 -28.44 -20.65 -54.10
C GLN A 138 -27.14 -19.84 -54.24
N SER A 139 -26.98 -19.10 -55.34
CA SER A 139 -25.80 -18.26 -55.59
C SER A 139 -25.69 -17.16 -54.54
N ALA A 140 -26.80 -16.48 -54.22
CA ALA A 140 -26.83 -15.48 -53.17
C ALA A 140 -26.51 -16.04 -51.77
N THR A 141 -27.05 -17.22 -51.45
CA THR A 141 -26.75 -17.91 -50.19
C THR A 141 -25.28 -18.33 -50.10
N ALA A 142 -24.71 -18.82 -51.19
CA ALA A 142 -23.30 -19.21 -51.28
C ALA A 142 -22.36 -18.00 -51.14
N THR A 143 -22.64 -16.90 -51.84
CA THR A 143 -21.88 -15.65 -51.72
C THR A 143 -21.93 -15.11 -50.29
N LEU A 144 -23.10 -15.09 -49.65
CA LEU A 144 -23.21 -14.69 -48.24
C LEU A 144 -22.39 -15.60 -47.31
N SER A 145 -22.37 -16.91 -47.57
CA SER A 145 -21.57 -17.86 -46.80
C SER A 145 -20.06 -17.62 -46.95
N ASP A 146 -19.57 -17.24 -48.14
CA ASP A 146 -18.15 -16.95 -48.38
C ASP A 146 -17.66 -15.73 -47.59
N PHE A 147 -18.54 -14.75 -47.35
CA PHE A 147 -18.26 -13.60 -46.47
C PHE A 147 -18.47 -13.92 -44.96
N GLY A 148 -18.81 -15.18 -44.64
CA GLY A 148 -18.99 -15.67 -43.28
C GLY A 148 -20.33 -15.31 -42.65
N TYR A 149 -21.37 -15.04 -43.46
CA TYR A 149 -22.73 -14.83 -42.97
C TYR A 149 -23.50 -16.14 -42.84
N GLN A 150 -24.34 -16.23 -41.81
CA GLN A 150 -25.31 -17.32 -41.70
C GLN A 150 -26.60 -16.92 -42.40
N ALA A 151 -26.80 -17.42 -43.62
CA ALA A 151 -27.96 -17.14 -44.45
C ALA A 151 -29.14 -18.10 -44.17
N ARG A 152 -30.36 -17.59 -44.28
CA ARG A 152 -31.62 -18.34 -44.24
C ARG A 152 -32.59 -17.74 -45.24
N VAL A 153 -33.19 -18.58 -46.07
CA VAL A 153 -34.26 -18.17 -47.00
C VAL A 153 -35.56 -18.01 -46.21
N LEU A 154 -36.17 -16.83 -46.31
CA LEU A 154 -37.48 -16.49 -45.74
C LEU A 154 -38.46 -16.25 -46.88
N LYS A 155 -39.73 -16.55 -46.65
CA LYS A 155 -40.82 -16.23 -47.59
C LYS A 155 -41.54 -14.96 -47.12
N THR A 156 -41.76 -14.03 -48.03
CA THR A 156 -42.48 -12.77 -47.77
C THR A 156 -43.98 -12.99 -47.80
N SER A 157 -44.75 -12.14 -47.13
CA SER A 157 -46.24 -12.17 -47.18
C SER A 157 -46.82 -11.90 -48.57
N THR A 158 -46.03 -11.33 -49.48
CA THR A 158 -46.39 -11.00 -50.88
C THR A 158 -46.09 -12.13 -51.88
N GLY A 159 -45.42 -13.21 -51.44
CA GLY A 159 -44.97 -14.30 -52.32
C GLY A 159 -43.48 -14.22 -52.71
N ASP A 160 -42.83 -13.07 -52.51
CA ASP A 160 -41.41 -12.86 -52.85
C ASP A 160 -40.46 -13.62 -51.91
N SER A 161 -39.33 -14.07 -52.43
CA SER A 161 -38.28 -14.70 -51.62
C SER A 161 -37.29 -13.66 -51.07
N VAL A 162 -37.08 -13.67 -49.75
CA VAL A 162 -36.10 -12.81 -49.07
C VAL A 162 -35.06 -13.66 -48.36
N ILE A 163 -33.79 -13.47 -48.68
CA ILE A 163 -32.69 -14.13 -47.97
C ILE A 163 -32.23 -13.22 -46.83
N PHE A 164 -32.29 -13.72 -45.60
CA PHE A 164 -31.72 -13.03 -44.45
C PHE A 164 -30.38 -13.65 -44.07
N ALA A 165 -29.35 -12.82 -43.93
CA ALA A 165 -28.03 -13.19 -43.47
C ALA A 165 -27.61 -12.35 -42.27
N GLN A 166 -26.95 -12.98 -41.30
CA GLN A 166 -26.38 -12.26 -40.15
C GLN A 166 -25.01 -12.78 -39.73
N LYS A 167 -24.22 -11.85 -39.19
CA LYS A 167 -22.93 -12.09 -38.54
C LYS A 167 -22.91 -11.34 -37.20
N GLY A 168 -22.21 -11.89 -36.20
CA GLY A 168 -22.08 -11.25 -34.88
C GLY A 168 -23.34 -11.29 -34.02
N ARG A 169 -24.18 -12.34 -34.13
CA ARG A 169 -25.44 -12.48 -33.36
C ARG A 169 -25.26 -12.31 -31.85
N PHE A 170 -24.08 -12.62 -31.32
CA PHE A 170 -23.78 -12.58 -29.90
C PHE A 170 -23.26 -11.23 -29.38
N TYR A 171 -23.22 -10.16 -30.19
CA TYR A 171 -22.62 -8.89 -29.78
C TYR A 171 -23.18 -8.30 -28.47
N ARG A 172 -24.48 -8.47 -28.19
CA ARG A 172 -25.10 -8.00 -26.94
C ARG A 172 -24.68 -8.79 -25.70
N THR A 173 -24.05 -9.96 -25.83
CA THR A 173 -23.44 -10.64 -24.67
C THR A 173 -22.37 -9.77 -24.02
N GLY A 174 -21.67 -8.94 -24.80
CA GLY A 174 -20.68 -8.03 -24.26
C GLY A 174 -21.27 -7.05 -23.25
N TYR A 175 -22.45 -6.46 -23.57
CA TYR A 175 -23.19 -5.61 -22.64
C TYR A 175 -23.54 -6.34 -21.33
N LEU A 176 -24.05 -7.57 -21.41
CA LEU A 176 -24.40 -8.38 -20.25
C LEU A 176 -23.18 -8.73 -19.39
N LEU A 177 -22.09 -9.16 -20.04
CA LEU A 177 -20.84 -9.50 -19.37
C LEU A 177 -20.23 -8.30 -18.65
N THR A 178 -20.24 -7.12 -19.26
CA THR A 178 -19.76 -5.90 -18.61
C THR A 178 -20.60 -5.57 -17.37
N HIS A 179 -21.94 -5.61 -17.45
CA HIS A 179 -22.77 -5.23 -16.30
C HIS A 179 -22.72 -6.26 -15.17
N VAL A 180 -22.75 -7.55 -15.50
CA VAL A 180 -22.53 -8.63 -14.52
C VAL A 180 -21.14 -8.52 -13.91
N GLY A 181 -20.13 -8.19 -14.72
CA GLY A 181 -18.77 -7.91 -14.26
C GLY A 181 -18.72 -6.78 -13.23
N ILE A 182 -19.37 -5.63 -13.48
CA ILE A 182 -19.45 -4.53 -12.51
C ILE A 182 -20.10 -5.00 -11.20
N VAL A 183 -21.23 -5.72 -11.30
CA VAL A 183 -21.95 -6.24 -10.12
C VAL A 183 -21.07 -7.17 -9.29
N LEU A 184 -20.40 -8.13 -9.94
CA LEU A 184 -19.51 -9.08 -9.26
C LEU A 184 -18.28 -8.38 -8.66
N PHE A 185 -17.71 -7.39 -9.36
CA PHE A 185 -16.58 -6.62 -8.86
C PHE A 185 -16.95 -5.87 -7.59
N CYS A 186 -18.04 -5.09 -7.64
CA CYS A 186 -18.51 -4.32 -6.49
C CYS A 186 -18.95 -5.22 -5.32
N ALA A 187 -19.61 -6.36 -5.60
CA ALA A 187 -19.98 -7.32 -4.56
C ALA A 187 -18.76 -7.94 -3.88
N GLY A 188 -17.74 -8.33 -4.65
CA GLY A 188 -16.48 -8.82 -4.11
C GLY A 188 -15.73 -7.78 -3.30
N ALA A 189 -15.72 -6.52 -3.75
CA ALA A 189 -15.14 -5.39 -3.03
C ALA A 189 -15.87 -5.11 -1.71
N LEU A 190 -17.21 -5.09 -1.72
CA LEU A 190 -18.03 -4.88 -0.52
C LEU A 190 -17.84 -6.00 0.51
N TYR A 191 -17.65 -7.24 0.05
CA TYR A 191 -17.33 -8.37 0.91
C TYR A 191 -15.95 -8.21 1.56
N ASN A 192 -14.94 -7.74 0.82
CA ASN A 192 -13.60 -7.44 1.34
C ASN A 192 -13.55 -6.20 2.24
N ALA A 193 -14.49 -5.24 2.08
CA ALA A 193 -14.64 -4.06 2.92
C ALA A 193 -15.18 -4.38 4.33
N ASN A 194 -15.31 -5.68 4.66
CA ASN A 194 -15.73 -6.18 5.96
C ASN A 194 -17.13 -5.68 6.36
N LEU A 195 -18.07 -5.68 5.41
CA LEU A 195 -19.49 -5.35 5.67
C LEU A 195 -20.06 -6.08 6.91
N PRO A 196 -19.76 -7.38 7.17
CA PRO A 196 -20.21 -8.05 8.39
C PRO A 196 -19.66 -7.42 9.67
N LEU A 197 -18.41 -6.93 9.66
CA LEU A 197 -17.82 -6.23 10.79
C LEU A 197 -18.55 -4.91 11.06
N LYS A 198 -18.77 -4.11 10.02
CA LYS A 198 -19.52 -2.84 10.15
C LYS A 198 -20.95 -3.05 10.63
N TRP A 199 -21.59 -4.14 10.21
CA TRP A 199 -22.88 -4.55 10.75
C TRP A 199 -22.80 -4.93 12.24
N SER A 200 -21.73 -5.63 12.64
CA SER A 200 -21.47 -6.01 14.03
C SER A 200 -21.19 -4.80 14.93
N GLU A 201 -20.47 -3.79 14.42
CA GLU A 201 -20.29 -2.48 15.08
C GLU A 201 -21.62 -1.76 15.24
N TRP A 202 -22.42 -1.67 14.17
CA TRP A 202 -23.69 -0.94 14.19
C TRP A 202 -24.73 -1.57 15.12
N THR A 203 -24.75 -2.90 15.20
CA THR A 203 -25.62 -3.64 16.15
C THR A 203 -25.10 -3.60 17.59
N GLY A 204 -23.91 -3.05 17.85
CA GLY A 204 -23.29 -3.01 19.17
C GLY A 204 -22.76 -4.36 19.65
N THR A 205 -22.56 -5.32 18.74
CA THR A 205 -22.02 -6.65 19.09
C THR A 205 -20.52 -6.59 19.36
N VAL A 206 -19.82 -5.68 18.67
CA VAL A 206 -18.37 -5.49 18.76
C VAL A 206 -18.06 -4.02 19.00
N HIS A 207 -17.11 -3.74 19.90
CA HIS A 207 -16.70 -2.38 20.26
C HIS A 207 -15.18 -2.21 20.18
N PRO A 208 -14.67 -1.24 19.41
CA PRO A 208 -13.24 -0.93 19.39
C PRO A 208 -12.73 -0.54 20.78
N GLU A 209 -11.59 -1.10 21.18
CA GLU A 209 -10.86 -0.69 22.37
C GLU A 209 -10.01 0.54 22.04
N LYS A 210 -9.97 1.52 22.94
CA LYS A 210 -9.25 2.79 22.74
C LYS A 210 -7.93 2.83 23.49
N ASN A 211 -7.74 1.97 24.48
CA ASN A 211 -6.52 1.90 25.27
C ASN A 211 -5.51 0.94 24.63
N PHE A 212 -4.59 1.50 23.84
CA PHE A 212 -3.50 0.77 23.17
C PHE A 212 -2.43 0.21 24.13
N ASP A 213 -2.43 0.63 25.40
CA ASP A 213 -1.45 0.17 26.41
C ASP A 213 -1.92 -1.11 27.14
N LEU A 214 -3.12 -1.60 26.86
CA LEU A 214 -3.63 -2.81 27.49
C LEU A 214 -2.88 -4.06 26.98
N PRO A 215 -2.39 -4.93 27.88
CA PRO A 215 -1.87 -6.21 27.46
C PRO A 215 -3.00 -7.08 26.89
N LEU A 216 -2.68 -7.93 25.91
CA LEU A 216 -3.64 -8.79 25.19
C LEU A 216 -4.59 -9.57 26.12
N SER A 217 -4.10 -9.99 27.29
CA SER A 217 -4.89 -10.75 28.29
C SER A 217 -5.95 -9.92 29.03
N LYS A 218 -5.87 -8.59 28.99
CA LYS A 218 -6.80 -7.67 29.66
C LYS A 218 -7.80 -7.02 28.68
N ILE A 219 -7.72 -7.34 27.40
CA ILE A 219 -8.61 -6.76 26.39
C ILE A 219 -10.00 -7.38 26.53
N PRO A 220 -11.08 -6.57 26.64
CA PRO A 220 -12.44 -7.07 26.76
C PRO A 220 -12.85 -7.96 25.60
N GLN A 221 -13.59 -9.04 25.88
CA GLN A 221 -14.05 -9.98 24.84
C GLN A 221 -14.90 -9.30 23.75
N SER A 222 -15.58 -8.20 24.07
CA SER A 222 -16.35 -7.37 23.12
C SER A 222 -15.50 -6.71 22.04
N SER A 223 -14.19 -6.65 22.21
CA SER A 223 -13.24 -6.08 21.23
C SER A 223 -12.54 -7.16 20.41
N TRP A 224 -12.86 -8.44 20.64
CA TRP A 224 -12.36 -9.56 19.86
C TRP A 224 -13.32 -9.89 18.71
N LEU A 225 -12.76 -9.97 17.51
CA LEU A 225 -13.47 -10.45 16.34
C LEU A 225 -13.66 -11.96 16.40
N SER A 226 -14.80 -12.43 15.89
CA SER A 226 -15.05 -13.86 15.74
C SER A 226 -13.94 -14.51 14.90
N SER A 227 -13.53 -15.73 15.26
CA SER A 227 -12.57 -16.53 14.48
C SER A 227 -13.04 -16.86 13.06
N THR A 228 -14.33 -16.64 12.79
CA THR A 228 -15.00 -16.81 11.50
C THR A 228 -15.02 -15.55 10.63
N SER A 229 -14.38 -14.44 11.03
CA SER A 229 -14.32 -13.24 10.20
C SER A 229 -13.68 -13.60 8.84
N SER A 230 -14.44 -13.35 7.78
CA SER A 230 -14.08 -13.84 6.45
C SER A 230 -12.98 -13.00 5.81
N ALA A 231 -13.02 -11.68 6.03
CA ALA A 231 -12.01 -10.72 5.60
C ALA A 231 -11.45 -9.97 6.80
N PHE A 232 -10.15 -9.72 6.82
CA PHE A 232 -9.49 -8.90 7.84
C PHE A 232 -8.23 -8.26 7.28
N ARG A 233 -7.85 -7.12 7.86
CA ARG A 233 -6.60 -6.42 7.58
C ARG A 233 -6.11 -5.80 8.87
N GLY A 234 -4.88 -6.09 9.25
CA GLY A 234 -4.31 -5.54 10.47
C GLY A 234 -2.81 -5.61 10.48
N ILE A 235 -2.23 -4.94 11.46
CA ILE A 235 -0.78 -4.83 11.62
C ILE A 235 -0.41 -5.45 12.96
N ILE A 236 0.73 -6.12 13.00
CA ILE A 236 1.33 -6.60 14.23
C ILE A 236 2.83 -6.34 14.25
N THR A 237 3.33 -5.84 15.37
CA THR A 237 4.76 -5.68 15.62
C THR A 237 5.24 -6.85 16.47
N ILE A 238 6.16 -7.66 15.93
CA ILE A 238 6.67 -8.87 16.58
C ILE A 238 8.17 -8.68 16.84
N PRO A 239 8.64 -8.78 18.10
CA PRO A 239 10.06 -8.86 18.40
C PRO A 239 10.68 -10.18 17.92
N VAL A 240 11.94 -10.15 17.48
CA VAL A 240 12.66 -11.36 17.07
C VAL A 240 12.65 -12.39 18.20
N GLY A 241 12.30 -13.63 17.86
CA GLY A 241 12.14 -14.74 18.79
C GLY A 241 10.73 -14.92 19.37
N GLN A 242 9.86 -13.90 19.26
CA GLN A 242 8.50 -13.94 19.81
C GLN A 242 7.50 -14.57 18.85
N THR A 243 6.42 -15.12 19.43
CA THR A 243 5.31 -15.76 18.71
C THR A 243 4.01 -15.06 19.07
N VAL A 244 3.15 -14.86 18.07
CA VAL A 244 1.86 -14.19 18.20
C VAL A 244 0.77 -15.02 17.53
N ASN A 245 -0.47 -14.88 17.98
CA ASN A 245 -1.64 -15.62 17.47
C ASN A 245 -2.86 -14.72 17.24
N ALA A 246 -2.68 -13.41 17.37
CA ALA A 246 -3.69 -12.39 17.13
C ALA A 246 -3.01 -11.18 16.50
N MET A 247 -3.79 -10.31 15.86
CA MET A 247 -3.35 -9.02 15.30
C MET A 247 -4.34 -7.92 15.66
N PHE A 248 -3.96 -6.67 15.42
CA PHE A 248 -4.81 -5.50 15.66
C PHE A 248 -5.30 -4.91 14.34
N GLU A 249 -6.62 -4.73 14.22
CA GLU A 249 -7.29 -4.03 13.13
C GLU A 249 -7.70 -2.64 13.65
N LEU A 250 -7.13 -1.58 13.07
CA LEU A 250 -7.46 -0.20 13.45
C LEU A 250 -8.87 0.15 12.95
N VAL A 251 -9.71 0.65 13.86
CA VAL A 251 -11.10 1.02 13.59
C VAL A 251 -11.44 2.30 14.33
N GLY A 252 -11.63 3.38 13.58
CA GLY A 252 -11.89 4.69 14.16
C GLY A 252 -10.74 5.14 15.08
N ASP A 253 -11.06 5.59 16.29
CA ASP A 253 -10.09 6.00 17.31
C ASP A 253 -9.60 4.84 18.21
N GLY A 254 -9.89 3.61 17.83
CA GLY A 254 -9.53 2.41 18.57
C GLY A 254 -9.09 1.26 17.68
N PHE A 255 -9.12 0.06 18.23
CA PHE A 255 -8.72 -1.15 17.54
C PHE A 255 -9.60 -2.34 17.94
N LEU A 256 -9.62 -3.33 17.05
CA LEU A 256 -10.22 -4.64 17.28
C LEU A 256 -9.15 -5.72 17.20
N VAL A 257 -9.34 -6.79 17.96
CA VAL A 257 -8.39 -7.90 18.00
C VAL A 257 -8.90 -9.03 17.12
N GLN A 258 -8.09 -9.42 16.15
CA GLN A 258 -8.39 -10.53 15.25
C GLN A 258 -7.52 -11.74 15.57
N HIS A 259 -8.13 -12.88 15.85
CA HIS A 259 -7.39 -14.14 15.93
C HIS A 259 -6.84 -14.54 14.56
N LEU A 260 -5.58 -14.98 14.55
CA LEU A 260 -4.95 -15.54 13.37
C LEU A 260 -5.29 -17.03 13.23
N PRO A 261 -5.43 -17.56 12.01
CA PRO A 261 -5.67 -18.99 11.78
C PRO A 261 -4.47 -19.87 12.11
N PHE A 262 -3.32 -19.27 12.43
CA PHE A 262 -2.06 -19.91 12.81
C PHE A 262 -1.35 -19.07 13.87
N MET A 263 -0.37 -19.66 14.54
CA MET A 263 0.62 -18.90 15.31
C MET A 263 1.77 -18.48 14.40
N LEU A 264 2.19 -17.22 14.50
CA LEU A 264 3.23 -16.60 13.69
C LEU A 264 4.42 -16.24 14.58
N ARG A 265 5.60 -16.74 14.26
CA ARG A 265 6.86 -16.40 14.93
C ARG A 265 7.75 -15.60 14.01
N LEU A 266 8.37 -14.54 14.54
CA LEU A 266 9.49 -13.87 13.87
C LEU A 266 10.79 -14.56 14.28
N ASP A 267 11.42 -15.29 13.36
CA ASP A 267 12.67 -16.00 13.64
C ASP A 267 13.88 -15.07 13.53
N ALA A 268 13.87 -14.15 12.56
CA ALA A 268 14.93 -13.16 12.36
C ALA A 268 14.42 -11.96 11.55
N PHE A 269 14.99 -10.79 11.79
CA PHE A 269 14.80 -9.59 10.96
C PHE A 269 16.15 -9.00 10.55
N LYS A 270 16.29 -8.62 9.28
CA LYS A 270 17.52 -8.04 8.74
C LYS A 270 17.22 -6.87 7.83
N VAL A 271 17.94 -5.76 8.06
CA VAL A 271 17.99 -4.61 7.15
C VAL A 271 19.34 -4.59 6.45
N THR A 272 19.34 -4.60 5.13
CA THR A 272 20.56 -4.34 4.34
C THR A 272 20.57 -2.90 3.88
N HIS A 273 21.76 -2.31 3.79
CA HIS A 273 21.94 -0.91 3.39
C HIS A 273 22.86 -0.84 2.18
N TYR A 274 22.67 0.19 1.34
CA TYR A 274 23.64 0.58 0.33
C TYR A 274 24.91 1.14 0.98
N SER A 275 25.97 1.33 0.20
CA SER A 275 27.23 1.95 0.66
C SER A 275 27.05 3.36 1.22
N ASN A 276 26.04 4.09 0.72
CA ASN A 276 25.64 5.41 1.20
C ASN A 276 24.82 5.37 2.50
N GLY A 277 24.52 4.19 3.04
CA GLY A 277 23.77 3.98 4.27
C GLY A 277 22.25 4.12 4.15
N LEU A 278 21.69 4.27 2.95
CA LEU A 278 20.26 4.14 2.73
C LEU A 278 19.83 2.67 2.81
N ALA A 279 18.67 2.41 3.42
CA ALA A 279 18.13 1.06 3.49
C ALA A 279 17.83 0.53 2.07
N LYS A 280 18.20 -0.72 1.83
CA LYS A 280 18.10 -1.43 0.54
C LYS A 280 17.04 -2.53 0.55
N ASP A 281 17.05 -3.35 1.59
CA ASP A 281 16.16 -4.51 1.70
C ASP A 281 15.81 -4.75 3.16
N PHE A 282 14.57 -5.16 3.40
CA PHE A 282 14.01 -5.49 4.71
C PHE A 282 13.50 -6.92 4.65
N VAL A 283 14.11 -7.80 5.44
CA VAL A 283 13.91 -9.24 5.34
C VAL A 283 13.46 -9.79 6.68
N SER A 284 12.21 -10.26 6.73
CA SER A 284 11.66 -11.02 7.86
C SER A 284 11.70 -12.51 7.56
N THR A 285 12.34 -13.29 8.41
CA THR A 285 12.24 -14.75 8.41
C THR A 285 11.17 -15.14 9.40
N ILE A 286 10.11 -15.80 8.93
CA ILE A 286 8.97 -16.17 9.76
C ILE A 286 8.70 -17.66 9.71
N SER A 287 8.20 -18.19 10.84
CA SER A 287 7.71 -19.55 10.95
C SER A 287 6.26 -19.56 11.41
N LEU A 288 5.46 -20.40 10.77
CA LEU A 288 4.05 -20.60 11.05
C LEU A 288 3.84 -21.95 11.71
N TYR A 289 3.04 -21.93 12.77
CA TYR A 289 2.70 -23.08 13.58
C TYR A 289 1.18 -23.23 13.63
N HIS A 290 0.71 -24.46 13.63
CA HIS A 290 -0.66 -24.75 14.04
C HIS A 290 -0.82 -24.37 15.52
N HIS A 291 -2.07 -24.17 15.95
CA HIS A 291 -2.37 -23.82 17.36
C HIS A 291 -1.98 -24.93 18.35
N ASP A 292 -1.72 -26.16 17.88
CA ASP A 292 -1.17 -27.28 18.66
C ASP A 292 0.37 -27.19 18.86
N GLY A 293 1.02 -26.18 18.28
CA GLY A 293 2.47 -25.97 18.34
C GLY A 293 3.26 -26.66 17.23
N LYS A 294 2.64 -27.38 16.30
CA LYS A 294 3.34 -28.02 15.18
C LYS A 294 3.66 -27.00 14.08
N LYS A 295 4.97 -26.80 13.81
CA LYS A 295 5.44 -25.98 12.70
C LYS A 295 5.04 -26.60 11.36
N PHE A 296 4.42 -25.82 10.48
CA PHE A 296 4.00 -26.31 9.16
C PHE A 296 4.57 -25.51 7.98
N LYS A 297 5.07 -24.30 8.20
CA LYS A 297 5.72 -23.51 7.15
C LYS A 297 6.76 -22.57 7.72
N THR A 298 7.87 -22.40 7.01
CA THR A 298 8.87 -21.36 7.27
C THR A 298 9.16 -20.66 5.94
N GLY A 299 9.41 -19.36 5.98
CA GLY A 299 9.85 -18.65 4.79
C GLY A 299 10.15 -17.18 5.05
N ILE A 300 10.35 -16.45 3.96
CA ILE A 300 10.86 -15.09 4.00
C ILE A 300 9.78 -14.14 3.48
N VAL A 301 9.59 -13.03 4.18
CA VAL A 301 8.77 -11.90 3.77
C VAL A 301 9.69 -10.71 3.52
N ARG A 302 9.51 -10.04 2.38
CA ARG A 302 10.21 -8.78 2.05
C ARG A 302 9.20 -7.73 1.61
N VAL A 303 9.64 -6.48 1.52
CA VAL A 303 8.85 -5.41 0.89
C VAL A 303 8.47 -5.85 -0.53
N ASN A 304 7.19 -5.71 -0.88
CA ASN A 304 6.59 -6.16 -2.16
C ASN A 304 6.65 -7.68 -2.46
N HIS A 305 7.18 -8.50 -1.54
CA HIS A 305 7.22 -9.95 -1.69
C HIS A 305 6.58 -10.61 -0.45
N PRO A 306 5.23 -10.69 -0.41
CA PRO A 306 4.51 -11.28 0.70
C PRO A 306 4.62 -12.79 0.75
N MET A 307 4.37 -13.36 1.93
CA MET A 307 4.11 -14.79 2.08
C MET A 307 2.61 -15.06 2.05
N SER A 308 2.18 -16.01 1.21
CA SER A 308 0.79 -16.47 1.13
C SER A 308 0.60 -17.84 1.77
N VAL A 309 -0.45 -17.98 2.60
CA VAL A 309 -0.87 -19.21 3.27
C VAL A 309 -2.38 -19.21 3.47
N ASP A 310 -3.08 -20.22 2.94
CA ASP A 310 -4.53 -20.43 3.15
C ASP A 310 -5.41 -19.19 2.89
N GLY A 311 -5.03 -18.38 1.90
CA GLY A 311 -5.71 -17.14 1.54
C GLY A 311 -5.36 -15.94 2.41
N VAL A 312 -4.45 -16.09 3.37
CA VAL A 312 -3.82 -15.02 4.16
C VAL A 312 -2.54 -14.58 3.48
N GLN A 313 -2.32 -13.28 3.40
CA GLN A 313 -1.10 -12.64 2.91
C GLN A 313 -0.41 -11.92 4.06
N ILE A 314 0.90 -12.11 4.18
CA ILE A 314 1.74 -11.48 5.20
C ILE A 314 2.76 -10.60 4.50
N TYR A 315 2.69 -9.30 4.75
CA TYR A 315 3.55 -8.27 4.15
C TYR A 315 4.51 -7.70 5.20
N GLN A 316 5.71 -7.37 4.77
CA GLN A 316 6.62 -6.53 5.54
C GLN A 316 6.13 -5.08 5.43
N SER A 317 5.67 -4.49 6.54
CA SER A 317 5.08 -3.15 6.55
C SER A 317 5.98 -2.13 7.24
N SER A 318 6.46 -2.44 8.45
CA SER A 318 7.30 -1.53 9.23
C SER A 318 8.33 -2.30 10.07
N TYR A 319 9.20 -1.60 10.78
CA TYR A 319 10.13 -2.20 11.72
C TYR A 319 10.46 -1.19 12.81
N SER A 320 10.85 -1.69 13.97
CA SER A 320 11.25 -0.85 15.09
C SER A 320 12.35 -1.51 15.90
N ASP A 321 13.09 -0.68 16.61
CA ASP A 321 13.95 -1.13 17.69
C ASP A 321 13.18 -0.98 19.00
N SER A 322 12.43 -2.01 19.37
CA SER A 322 11.54 -1.93 20.54
C SER A 322 12.20 -2.39 21.83
N ALA A 323 13.46 -2.86 21.79
CA ALA A 323 14.07 -3.49 22.98
C ALA A 323 15.61 -3.56 22.97
N SER A 324 16.32 -2.90 22.06
CA SER A 324 17.80 -2.98 22.10
C SER A 324 18.35 -2.49 23.42
N LYS A 325 19.34 -3.23 23.93
CA LYS A 325 20.10 -2.84 25.10
C LYS A 325 21.28 -2.00 24.65
N LEU A 326 21.39 -0.82 25.22
CA LEU A 326 22.45 0.15 24.96
C LEU A 326 23.35 0.18 26.19
N ASN A 327 24.65 -0.02 25.97
CA ASN A 327 25.67 0.04 27.00
C ASN A 327 26.40 1.37 26.89
N LEU A 328 26.33 2.17 27.95
CA LEU A 328 26.88 3.51 28.04
C LEU A 328 27.92 3.57 29.16
N HIS A 329 28.93 4.41 28.97
CA HIS A 329 29.87 4.79 30.02
C HIS A 329 29.65 6.26 30.37
N ASN A 330 29.41 6.55 31.65
CA ASN A 330 29.27 7.91 32.14
C ASN A 330 30.50 8.32 32.92
N TYR A 331 31.28 9.25 32.37
CA TYR A 331 32.49 9.78 32.96
C TYR A 331 32.22 11.06 33.72
N LEU A 332 32.72 11.17 34.95
CA LEU A 332 32.54 12.34 35.79
C LEU A 332 33.62 13.39 35.52
N LEU A 333 33.25 14.60 35.07
CA LEU A 333 34.23 15.64 34.75
C LEU A 333 34.85 16.30 36.00
N SER A 334 34.21 16.22 37.17
CA SER A 334 34.78 16.72 38.43
C SER A 334 35.76 15.75 39.10
N ALA A 335 35.78 14.50 38.65
CA ALA A 335 36.72 13.47 39.10
C ALA A 335 37.10 12.55 37.92
N PRO A 336 37.76 13.10 36.88
CA PRO A 336 37.94 12.42 35.59
C PRO A 336 38.89 11.21 35.67
N ALA A 337 39.68 11.09 36.74
CA ALA A 337 40.53 9.94 37.02
C ALA A 337 39.78 8.69 37.53
N LEU A 338 38.51 8.82 37.94
CA LEU A 338 37.70 7.68 38.41
C LEU A 338 37.18 6.84 37.23
N PRO A 339 37.00 5.52 37.40
CA PRO A 339 36.36 4.68 36.40
C PRO A 339 34.95 5.20 36.04
N PRO A 340 34.53 5.08 34.77
CA PRO A 340 33.18 5.48 34.39
C PRO A 340 32.12 4.58 35.04
N ALA A 341 30.94 5.15 35.29
CA ALA A 341 29.77 4.34 35.63
C ALA A 341 29.26 3.64 34.36
N ALA A 342 29.23 2.31 34.37
CA ALA A 342 28.61 1.52 33.33
C ALA A 342 27.08 1.53 33.50
N ILE A 343 26.37 1.85 32.42
CA ILE A 343 24.91 1.96 32.40
C ILE A 343 24.39 1.09 31.28
N SER A 344 23.49 0.16 31.58
CA SER A 344 22.73 -0.58 30.57
C SER A 344 21.30 -0.03 30.53
N THR A 345 20.84 0.37 29.36
CA THR A 345 19.55 1.05 29.17
C THR A 345 18.92 0.73 27.82
N SER A 346 17.73 1.24 27.54
CA SER A 346 17.01 1.10 26.27
C SER A 346 16.37 2.42 25.86
N VAL A 347 16.00 2.55 24.57
CA VAL A 347 15.27 3.74 24.09
C VAL A 347 13.95 3.89 24.87
N GLY A 348 13.65 5.12 25.30
CA GLY A 348 12.47 5.44 26.12
C GLY A 348 12.70 5.35 27.64
N GLU A 349 13.81 4.78 28.11
CA GLU A 349 14.13 4.78 29.53
C GLU A 349 14.64 6.14 30.03
N HIS A 350 14.37 6.41 31.30
CA HIS A 350 14.82 7.61 32.02
C HIS A 350 15.79 7.23 33.13
N LEU A 351 16.98 7.81 33.09
CA LEU A 351 18.05 7.60 34.06
C LEU A 351 18.22 8.86 34.90
N LYS A 352 18.32 8.69 36.22
CA LYS A 352 18.74 9.78 37.12
C LYS A 352 20.21 9.64 37.42
N THR A 353 20.95 10.74 37.31
CA THR A 353 22.38 10.79 37.66
C THR A 353 22.66 11.95 38.61
N PHE A 354 23.82 11.91 39.27
CA PHE A 354 24.34 13.01 40.09
C PHE A 354 23.40 13.42 41.24
N GLY A 355 23.04 12.47 42.11
CA GLY A 355 22.14 12.74 43.23
C GLY A 355 20.73 13.16 42.81
N SER A 356 20.29 12.74 41.61
CA SER A 356 19.02 13.12 40.98
C SER A 356 18.94 14.55 40.45
N GLN A 357 20.05 15.26 40.29
CA GLN A 357 20.05 16.60 39.69
C GLN A 357 19.78 16.57 38.17
N TYR A 358 20.22 15.52 37.48
CA TYR A 358 20.05 15.39 36.04
C TYR A 358 19.23 14.15 35.69
N ALA A 359 18.24 14.36 34.82
CA ALA A 359 17.46 13.29 34.22
C ALA A 359 17.88 13.12 32.74
N ILE A 360 18.44 11.96 32.41
CA ILE A 360 18.83 11.58 31.06
C ILE A 360 17.74 10.70 30.48
N SER A 361 17.15 11.11 29.36
CA SER A 361 16.14 10.33 28.64
C SER A 361 16.73 9.86 27.32
N ILE A 362 16.71 8.55 27.06
CA ILE A 362 17.20 8.00 25.80
C ILE A 362 16.12 8.19 24.73
N THR A 363 16.36 9.07 23.77
CA THR A 363 15.31 9.48 22.82
C THR A 363 15.33 8.73 21.51
N ASP A 364 16.50 8.32 21.04
CA ASP A 364 16.65 7.71 19.72
C ASP A 364 17.94 6.87 19.66
N PHE A 365 17.88 5.74 18.94
CA PHE A 365 19.04 4.93 18.61
C PHE A 365 19.01 4.56 17.13
N LYS A 366 20.14 4.76 16.47
CA LYS A 366 20.32 4.42 15.04
C LYS A 366 21.57 3.58 14.89
N THR A 367 21.46 2.44 14.22
CA THR A 367 22.60 1.60 13.86
C THR A 367 23.47 2.22 12.77
N GLN A 368 22.89 3.06 11.91
CA GLN A 368 23.58 3.83 10.89
C GLN A 368 23.17 5.31 10.93
N ASN A 369 24.15 6.20 10.89
CA ASN A 369 23.92 7.64 10.89
C ASN A 369 24.69 8.30 9.74
N VAL A 370 23.99 8.56 8.65
CA VAL A 370 24.53 9.20 7.45
C VAL A 370 24.30 10.70 7.53
N ILE A 371 25.39 11.48 7.56
CA ILE A 371 25.34 12.94 7.65
C ILE A 371 26.23 13.59 6.59
N PRO A 372 26.00 14.87 6.23
CA PRO A 372 26.91 15.59 5.36
C PRO A 372 28.30 15.71 6.00
N ARG A 373 29.35 15.47 5.22
CA ARG A 373 30.78 15.62 5.60
C ARG A 373 31.09 16.99 6.19
N LYS A 374 30.43 18.03 5.66
CA LYS A 374 30.56 19.42 6.14
C LYS A 374 30.13 19.57 7.61
N ALA A 375 29.15 18.79 8.06
CA ALA A 375 28.64 18.84 9.43
C ALA A 375 29.65 18.36 10.48
N VAL A 376 30.70 17.64 10.05
CA VAL A 376 31.83 17.18 10.87
C VAL A 376 33.15 17.83 10.45
N GLY A 377 33.10 18.94 9.70
CA GLY A 377 34.27 19.72 9.31
C GLY A 377 35.16 19.06 8.25
N LEU A 378 34.62 18.16 7.43
CA LEU A 378 35.32 17.58 6.28
C LEU A 378 34.96 18.28 4.97
N SER A 379 35.94 18.32 4.06
CA SER A 379 35.74 18.79 2.69
C SER A 379 34.69 17.94 1.96
N PRO A 380 33.90 18.55 1.04
CA PRO A 380 32.96 17.82 0.18
C PRO A 380 33.72 16.77 -0.64
N GLY A 381 33.18 15.55 -0.71
CA GLY A 381 33.71 14.48 -1.57
C GLY A 381 32.88 14.32 -2.85
N PRO A 382 33.40 13.61 -3.88
CA PRO A 382 32.57 13.17 -5.00
C PRO A 382 31.52 12.18 -4.47
N ASP A 383 30.28 12.28 -4.96
CA ASP A 383 29.05 11.63 -4.46
C ASP A 383 28.40 12.26 -3.21
N HIS A 384 27.83 13.46 -3.41
CA HIS A 384 26.98 14.21 -2.46
C HIS A 384 27.58 14.53 -1.09
N GLY A 385 28.85 14.19 -0.85
CA GLY A 385 29.58 14.54 0.35
C GLY A 385 28.92 14.06 1.64
N MET A 386 28.32 12.86 1.66
CA MET A 386 27.79 12.23 2.87
C MET A 386 28.81 11.27 3.51
N ILE A 387 28.69 11.01 4.80
CA ILE A 387 29.51 10.03 5.54
C ILE A 387 28.65 9.28 6.56
N ASN A 388 28.80 7.96 6.60
CA ASN A 388 28.16 7.13 7.62
C ASN A 388 29.05 7.06 8.87
N MET A 389 28.55 7.65 9.95
CA MET A 389 29.21 7.74 11.25
C MET A 389 28.96 6.51 12.14
N GLY A 390 28.25 5.51 11.63
CA GLY A 390 27.91 4.28 12.35
C GLY A 390 26.84 4.50 13.43
N PRO A 391 26.82 3.63 14.46
CA PRO A 391 25.80 3.66 15.50
C PRO A 391 25.83 4.95 16.33
N THR A 392 24.65 5.51 16.60
CA THR A 392 24.47 6.73 17.39
C THR A 392 23.29 6.62 18.34
N VAL A 393 23.44 7.21 19.51
CA VAL A 393 22.35 7.39 20.49
C VAL A 393 22.15 8.88 20.75
N SER A 394 20.88 9.29 20.79
CA SER A 394 20.47 10.64 21.16
C SER A 394 19.86 10.63 22.56
N TYR A 395 20.14 11.69 23.32
CA TYR A 395 19.71 11.84 24.70
C TYR A 395 19.11 13.22 24.90
N LEU A 396 18.06 13.31 25.71
CA LEU A 396 17.59 14.55 26.29
C LEU A 396 18.02 14.58 27.76
N VAL A 397 18.89 15.52 28.10
CA VAL A 397 19.37 15.74 29.47
C VAL A 397 18.65 16.95 30.03
N ASN A 398 17.85 16.74 31.06
CA ASN A 398 17.19 17.81 31.81
C ASN A 398 17.96 18.06 33.11
N ASN A 399 18.24 19.32 33.42
CA ASN A 399 18.75 19.73 34.72
C ASN A 399 17.57 20.20 35.58
N ASP A 400 17.31 19.49 36.68
CA ASP A 400 16.16 19.76 37.55
C ASP A 400 16.32 21.08 38.33
N ARG A 401 17.54 21.62 38.42
CA ARG A 401 17.83 22.85 39.19
C ARG A 401 17.54 24.14 38.43
N ASP A 402 17.89 24.19 37.15
CA ASP A 402 17.78 25.41 36.32
C ASP A 402 16.85 25.22 35.10
N HIS A 403 16.22 24.05 35.00
CA HIS A 403 15.30 23.65 33.92
C HIS A 403 15.93 23.68 32.51
N THR A 404 17.26 23.74 32.41
CA THR A 404 17.95 23.64 31.12
C THR A 404 17.77 22.25 30.52
N ARG A 405 17.63 22.21 29.20
CA ARG A 405 17.44 20.99 28.42
C ARG A 405 18.51 20.90 27.35
N ILE A 406 19.40 19.92 27.47
CA ILE A 406 20.50 19.69 26.54
C ILE A 406 20.21 18.44 25.73
N ILE A 407 20.31 18.55 24.41
CA ILE A 407 20.27 17.39 23.52
C ILE A 407 21.71 16.94 23.32
N LEU A 408 22.03 15.73 23.78
CA LEU A 408 23.30 15.07 23.51
C LEU A 408 23.15 14.06 22.38
N LYS A 409 24.24 13.84 21.64
CA LYS A 409 24.34 12.77 20.66
C LYS A 409 25.72 12.13 20.71
N SER A 410 25.77 10.84 21.01
CA SER A 410 27.02 10.07 21.08
C SER A 410 27.20 9.24 19.82
N TYR A 411 28.42 9.22 19.30
CA TYR A 411 28.81 8.39 18.17
C TYR A 411 29.71 7.26 18.64
N MET A 412 29.33 6.01 18.35
CA MET A 412 30.09 4.84 18.81
C MET A 412 31.38 4.66 18.00
N LYS A 413 31.29 4.83 16.68
CA LYS A 413 32.41 4.64 15.76
C LYS A 413 33.34 5.85 15.81
N ALA A 414 34.64 5.58 15.90
CA ALA A 414 35.66 6.60 15.77
C ALA A 414 35.67 7.20 14.35
N PHE A 415 35.89 8.50 14.29
CA PHE A 415 35.92 9.32 13.10
C PHE A 415 37.35 9.78 12.84
N SER A 416 37.88 9.51 11.64
CA SER A 416 39.25 9.89 11.28
C SER A 416 39.32 11.23 10.54
N ARG A 417 40.20 12.13 10.99
CA ARG A 417 40.48 13.42 10.36
C ARG A 417 41.98 13.70 10.44
N HIS A 418 42.61 13.98 9.30
CA HIS A 418 44.06 14.19 9.17
C HIS A 418 44.94 13.06 9.75
N GLY A 419 44.48 11.81 9.67
CA GLY A 419 45.22 10.65 10.19
C GLY A 419 44.93 10.33 11.66
N GLU A 420 44.33 11.25 12.42
CA GLU A 420 43.95 11.03 13.81
C GLU A 420 42.50 10.54 13.92
N ALA A 421 42.25 9.64 14.88
CA ALA A 421 40.92 9.11 15.17
C ALA A 421 40.31 9.79 16.40
N TYR A 422 39.04 10.17 16.31
CA TYR A 422 38.29 10.86 17.36
C TYR A 422 36.96 10.19 17.64
N ARG A 423 36.54 10.17 18.90
CA ARG A 423 35.15 9.98 19.29
C ARG A 423 34.43 11.31 19.28
N LEU A 424 33.23 11.31 18.72
CA LEU A 424 32.40 12.50 18.63
C LEU A 424 31.28 12.45 19.67
N ILE A 425 31.13 13.57 20.38
CA ILE A 425 29.96 13.83 21.21
C ILE A 425 29.39 15.17 20.78
N GLY A 426 28.21 15.14 20.16
CA GLY A 426 27.45 16.33 19.81
C GLY A 426 26.60 16.80 20.99
N PHE A 427 26.53 18.11 21.21
CA PHE A 427 25.63 18.71 22.18
C PHE A 427 25.01 20.01 21.65
N ARG A 428 23.79 20.30 22.08
CA ARG A 428 23.11 21.59 21.83
C ARG A 428 22.03 21.84 22.88
N GLU A 429 21.70 23.11 23.10
CA GLU A 429 20.49 23.46 23.84
C GLU A 429 19.24 23.10 23.05
N ASN A 430 18.19 22.68 23.76
CA ASN A 430 16.91 22.34 23.17
C ASN A 430 16.26 23.60 22.56
N GLY A 431 16.10 23.61 21.22
CA GLY A 431 15.65 24.78 20.45
C GLY A 431 16.70 25.36 19.51
N SER A 432 17.99 25.05 19.70
CA SER A 432 19.05 25.41 18.76
C SER A 432 19.11 24.43 17.58
N SER A 433 19.38 24.94 16.37
CA SER A 433 19.50 24.10 15.16
C SER A 433 20.88 23.45 15.01
N ALA A 434 21.93 24.05 15.56
CA ALA A 434 23.33 23.60 15.36
C ALA A 434 23.87 22.81 16.55
N TYR A 435 24.58 21.71 16.26
CA TYR A 435 25.34 20.94 17.25
C TYR A 435 26.76 21.51 17.40
N HIS A 436 27.21 21.62 18.64
CA HIS A 436 28.64 21.70 18.97
C HIS A 436 29.17 20.27 19.14
N TYR A 437 30.42 20.02 18.74
CA TYR A 437 31.01 18.70 18.78
C TYR A 437 32.29 18.71 19.60
N LEU A 438 32.35 17.82 20.60
CA LEU A 438 33.59 17.45 21.26
C LEU A 438 34.30 16.36 20.43
N THR A 439 35.58 16.57 20.18
CA THR A 439 36.43 15.66 19.39
C THR A 439 37.42 14.90 20.28
N ILE A 440 36.94 13.95 21.08
CA ILE A 440 37.78 13.24 22.07
C ILE A 440 38.78 12.33 21.34
N PRO A 441 40.10 12.43 21.61
CA PRO A 441 41.08 11.59 20.93
C PRO A 441 40.85 10.11 21.25
N GLN A 442 40.75 9.28 20.21
CA GLN A 442 40.46 7.86 20.37
C GLN A 442 41.68 7.04 20.79
N GLY A 443 42.90 7.44 20.41
CA GLY A 443 44.14 6.68 20.65
C GLY A 443 44.04 5.18 20.29
N PRO A 444 45.02 4.35 20.71
CA PRO A 444 44.91 2.88 20.70
C PRO A 444 44.10 2.38 21.91
N LYS A 445 43.38 1.25 21.76
CA LYS A 445 42.66 0.51 22.83
C LYS A 445 41.83 1.39 23.81
N ASP A 446 40.77 2.02 23.31
CA ASP A 446 39.81 2.82 24.09
C ASP A 446 40.39 4.09 24.76
N GLY A 447 41.02 4.95 23.95
CA GLY A 447 41.68 6.17 24.41
C GLY A 447 40.79 7.26 25.00
N ILE A 448 39.46 7.08 25.07
CA ILE A 448 38.63 7.90 25.96
C ILE A 448 39.07 7.68 27.40
N HIS A 449 39.29 6.43 27.81
CA HIS A 449 39.73 6.13 29.18
C HIS A 449 41.13 6.73 29.45
N LEU A 450 42.04 6.66 28.47
CA LEU A 450 43.35 7.32 28.54
C LEU A 450 43.21 8.84 28.68
N PHE A 451 42.37 9.47 27.85
CA PHE A 451 42.12 10.92 27.90
C PHE A 451 41.54 11.36 29.25
N MET A 452 40.53 10.65 29.75
CA MET A 452 39.90 10.94 31.04
C MET A 452 40.90 10.79 32.19
N ARG A 453 41.73 9.74 32.14
CA ARG A 453 42.78 9.55 33.14
C ARG A 453 43.83 10.66 33.10
N TYR A 454 44.28 11.03 31.90
CA TYR A 454 45.22 12.12 31.68
C TYR A 454 44.67 13.46 32.19
N LEU A 455 43.39 13.75 31.94
CA LEU A 455 42.71 14.93 32.46
C LEU A 455 42.75 14.97 34.00
N GLY A 456 42.48 13.86 34.66
CA GLY A 456 42.52 13.78 36.12
C GLY A 456 43.93 13.90 36.72
N ASP A 457 44.94 13.35 36.06
CA ASP A 457 46.34 13.54 36.46
C ASP A 457 46.76 15.02 36.34
N LEU A 458 46.33 15.72 35.28
CA LEU A 458 46.58 17.16 35.12
C LEU A 458 45.85 18.00 36.16
N GLU A 459 44.59 17.67 36.49
CA GLU A 459 43.87 18.35 37.57
C GLU A 459 44.57 18.17 38.92
N GLN A 460 45.10 16.98 39.19
CA GLN A 460 45.85 16.74 40.42
C GLN A 460 47.16 17.53 40.44
N ALA A 461 47.90 17.57 39.33
CA ALA A 461 49.12 18.37 39.20
C ALA A 461 48.84 19.86 39.42
N ALA A 462 47.74 20.38 38.86
CA ALA A 462 47.31 21.76 39.07
C ALA A 462 46.97 22.04 40.55
N ARG A 463 46.26 21.11 41.23
CA ARG A 463 45.96 21.23 42.68
C ARG A 463 47.23 21.21 43.54
N ASN A 464 48.27 20.53 43.09
CA ASN A 464 49.58 20.48 43.75
C ASN A 464 50.43 21.73 43.50
N GLY A 465 49.95 22.70 42.70
CA GLY A 465 50.68 23.94 42.40
C GLY A 465 51.75 23.79 41.31
N GLU A 466 51.68 22.75 40.47
CA GLU A 466 52.62 22.59 39.36
C GLU A 466 52.38 23.63 38.25
N ASN A 467 53.47 24.21 37.73
CA ASN A 467 53.40 25.17 36.63
C ASN A 467 53.14 24.47 35.30
N ALA A 468 52.21 25.01 34.50
CA ALA A 468 51.89 24.52 33.16
C ALA A 468 53.15 24.59 32.26
N SER A 469 53.76 23.44 32.01
CA SER A 469 54.97 23.31 31.18
C SER A 469 54.90 22.03 30.34
N LYS A 470 55.63 22.00 29.22
CA LYS A 470 55.70 20.82 28.35
C LYS A 470 56.10 19.55 29.13
N THR A 471 57.01 19.70 30.09
CA THR A 471 57.47 18.61 30.96
C THR A 471 56.34 18.02 31.80
N VAL A 472 55.51 18.87 32.42
CA VAL A 472 54.37 18.45 33.25
C VAL A 472 53.30 17.75 32.40
N PHE A 473 53.00 18.27 31.20
CA PHE A 473 52.06 17.61 30.29
C PHE A 473 52.54 16.23 29.85
N ILE A 474 53.80 16.10 29.42
CA ILE A 474 54.35 14.83 28.97
C ILE A 474 54.49 13.82 30.12
N SER A 475 54.91 14.25 31.31
CA SER A 475 55.07 13.35 32.46
C SER A 475 53.73 12.78 32.92
N ASN A 476 52.68 13.62 32.97
CA ASN A 476 51.33 13.18 33.33
C ASN A 476 50.72 12.28 32.23
N LEU A 477 50.99 12.54 30.95
CA LEU A 477 50.53 11.64 29.88
C LEU A 477 51.19 10.26 30.01
N LYS A 478 52.52 10.19 30.24
CA LYS A 478 53.22 8.92 30.49
C LYS A 478 52.71 8.17 31.71
N LYS A 479 52.35 8.91 32.76
CA LYS A 479 51.73 8.36 33.97
C LYS A 479 50.37 7.73 33.64
N ALA A 480 49.54 8.43 32.87
CA ALA A 480 48.25 7.92 32.40
C ALA A 480 48.41 6.69 31.46
N GLU A 481 49.41 6.68 30.56
CA GLU A 481 49.76 5.53 29.72
C GLU A 481 50.02 4.28 30.58
N ALA A 482 50.85 4.42 31.62
CA ALA A 482 51.19 3.32 32.52
C ALA A 482 49.99 2.83 33.35
N GLN A 483 49.13 3.74 33.82
CA GLN A 483 47.96 3.40 34.63
C GLN A 483 46.83 2.74 33.83
N THR A 484 46.68 3.11 32.56
CA THR A 484 45.67 2.56 31.66
C THR A 484 46.17 1.37 30.84
N GLN A 485 47.47 1.07 30.90
CA GLN A 485 48.14 0.07 30.06
C GLN A 485 47.98 0.33 28.55
N VAL A 486 47.81 1.61 28.18
CA VAL A 486 47.72 2.09 26.80
C VAL A 486 48.98 2.88 26.50
N TYR A 487 49.87 2.33 25.69
CA TYR A 487 51.16 2.94 25.36
C TYR A 487 51.14 3.52 23.94
N LEU A 488 51.48 4.81 23.81
CA LEU A 488 51.57 5.52 22.53
C LEU A 488 53.01 5.49 22.01
N THR A 489 53.16 5.36 20.70
CA THR A 489 54.43 5.66 20.02
C THR A 489 54.79 7.15 20.18
N PRO A 490 56.05 7.55 19.94
CA PRO A 490 56.43 8.97 20.02
C PRO A 490 55.56 9.90 19.19
N HIS A 491 55.23 9.52 17.95
CA HIS A 491 54.35 10.30 17.07
C HIS A 491 52.92 10.37 17.60
N GLU A 492 52.32 9.22 17.95
CA GLU A 492 50.97 9.16 18.50
C GLU A 492 50.84 9.97 19.80
N ARG A 493 51.91 10.03 20.61
CA ARG A 493 51.92 10.81 21.85
C ARG A 493 51.83 12.31 21.58
N ASP A 494 52.58 12.81 20.60
CA ASP A 494 52.55 14.23 20.25
C ASP A 494 51.17 14.63 19.69
N ASP A 495 50.61 13.81 18.80
CA ASP A 495 49.26 13.99 18.23
C ASP A 495 48.18 13.95 19.34
N PHE A 496 48.21 12.90 20.17
CA PHE A 496 47.26 12.73 21.27
C PHE A 496 47.35 13.88 22.27
N LEU A 497 48.55 14.39 22.56
CA LEU A 497 48.76 15.53 23.45
C LEU A 497 48.10 16.79 22.86
N GLN A 498 48.35 17.11 21.59
CA GLN A 498 47.75 18.27 20.93
C GLN A 498 46.22 18.17 20.90
N SER A 499 45.69 17.01 20.54
CA SER A 499 44.26 16.77 20.51
C SER A 499 43.62 16.79 21.89
N SER A 500 44.30 16.29 22.92
CA SER A 500 43.83 16.40 24.31
C SER A 500 43.75 17.85 24.77
N LEU A 501 44.75 18.67 24.45
CA LEU A 501 44.76 20.11 24.78
C LEU A 501 43.58 20.84 24.11
N LYS A 502 43.29 20.50 22.85
CA LYS A 502 42.14 21.06 22.13
C LYS A 502 40.81 20.68 22.80
N VAL A 503 40.62 19.41 23.15
CA VAL A 503 39.40 18.95 23.83
C VAL A 503 39.24 19.63 25.20
N MET A 504 40.32 19.84 25.94
CA MET A 504 40.25 20.61 27.21
C MET A 504 39.77 22.05 27.01
N GLN A 505 40.07 22.67 25.87
CA GLN A 505 39.50 23.97 25.53
C GLN A 505 38.01 23.86 25.16
N GLU A 506 37.64 22.85 24.36
CA GLU A 506 36.25 22.58 23.96
C GLU A 506 35.35 22.26 25.19
N LEU A 507 35.89 21.55 26.19
CA LEU A 507 35.19 21.19 27.43
C LEU A 507 34.77 22.42 28.26
N ARG A 508 35.40 23.58 28.10
CA ARG A 508 34.97 24.81 28.80
C ARG A 508 33.60 25.29 28.35
N ALA A 509 33.22 25.00 27.11
CA ALA A 509 31.91 25.33 26.55
C ALA A 509 30.90 24.18 26.70
N TYR A 510 31.30 23.05 27.28
CA TYR A 510 30.44 21.90 27.47
C TYR A 510 29.54 22.10 28.72
N PRO A 511 28.21 22.03 28.58
CA PRO A 511 27.29 22.49 29.62
C PRO A 511 27.01 21.45 30.72
N LEU A 512 27.56 20.24 30.63
CA LEU A 512 27.24 19.14 31.56
C LEU A 512 28.44 18.73 32.41
N PRO A 513 28.24 18.28 33.65
CA PRO A 513 29.32 17.87 34.54
C PRO A 513 29.81 16.43 34.30
N PHE A 514 29.32 15.76 33.26
CA PHE A 514 29.67 14.39 32.91
C PHE A 514 29.67 14.18 31.40
N LEU A 515 30.47 13.23 30.92
CA LEU A 515 30.46 12.77 29.54
C LEU A 515 29.80 11.40 29.44
N THR A 516 28.63 11.34 28.80
CA THR A 516 27.98 10.08 28.44
C THR A 516 28.51 9.60 27.09
N VAL A 517 29.12 8.42 27.08
CA VAL A 517 29.77 7.80 25.92
C VAL A 517 29.02 6.52 25.57
N PHE A 518 28.60 6.39 24.32
CA PHE A 518 27.99 5.17 23.81
C PHE A 518 29.05 4.09 23.55
N HIS A 519 29.06 3.01 24.33
CA HIS A 519 30.12 2.00 24.28
C HIS A 519 29.79 0.85 23.32
N ASP A 520 28.65 0.19 23.52
CA ASP A 520 28.23 -0.99 22.74
C ASP A 520 26.70 -1.18 22.80
N TYR A 521 26.14 -2.08 21.99
CA TYR A 521 24.71 -2.39 21.99
C TYR A 521 24.40 -3.84 21.63
N ASP A 522 23.26 -4.33 22.13
CA ASP A 522 22.67 -5.62 21.75
C ASP A 522 21.34 -5.38 21.02
N LEU A 523 21.33 -5.69 19.73
CA LEU A 523 20.31 -5.27 18.78
C LEU A 523 19.10 -6.20 18.80
N HIS A 524 17.95 -5.68 19.22
CA HIS A 524 16.69 -6.42 19.29
C HIS A 524 15.66 -5.79 18.37
N TRP A 525 15.61 -6.29 17.14
CA TRP A 525 14.64 -5.85 16.15
C TRP A 525 13.23 -6.37 16.44
N SER A 526 12.26 -5.55 16.04
CA SER A 526 10.89 -5.94 15.80
C SER A 526 10.51 -5.69 14.35
N ALA A 527 9.74 -6.62 13.78
CA ALA A 527 9.14 -6.44 12.46
C ALA A 527 7.64 -6.16 12.61
N GLY A 528 7.20 -5.07 11.99
CA GLY A 528 5.80 -4.79 11.73
C GLY A 528 5.34 -5.54 10.47
N LEU A 529 4.47 -6.52 10.67
CA LEU A 529 3.89 -7.33 9.61
C LEU A 529 2.42 -6.95 9.42
N GLU A 530 2.05 -6.63 8.19
CA GLU A 530 0.65 -6.45 7.82
C GLU A 530 0.10 -7.80 7.35
N ILE A 531 -1.01 -8.22 7.94
CA ILE A 531 -1.64 -9.51 7.66
C ILE A 531 -3.03 -9.25 7.10
N THR A 532 -3.30 -9.80 5.92
CA THR A 532 -4.57 -9.57 5.22
C THR A 532 -5.19 -10.86 4.73
N ARG A 533 -6.53 -10.92 4.75
CA ARG A 533 -7.31 -11.99 4.14
C ARG A 533 -8.46 -11.36 3.37
N TYR A 534 -8.52 -11.64 2.06
CA TYR A 534 -9.53 -11.09 1.16
C TYR A 534 -10.22 -12.21 0.37
N PRO A 535 -11.26 -12.83 0.92
CA PRO A 535 -11.95 -13.97 0.31
C PRO A 535 -12.67 -13.59 -1.00
N GLY A 536 -13.07 -12.32 -1.16
CA GLY A 536 -13.71 -11.80 -2.36
C GLY A 536 -12.79 -11.69 -3.59
N MET A 537 -11.46 -11.86 -3.43
CA MET A 537 -10.49 -11.67 -4.52
C MET A 537 -10.74 -12.59 -5.72
N LYS A 538 -11.15 -13.84 -5.50
CA LYS A 538 -11.46 -14.76 -6.61
C LYS A 538 -12.64 -14.25 -7.45
N VAL A 539 -13.66 -13.71 -6.80
CA VAL A 539 -14.83 -13.11 -7.47
C VAL A 539 -14.41 -11.88 -8.26
N ILE A 540 -13.54 -11.03 -7.68
CA ILE A 540 -13.00 -9.85 -8.35
C ILE A 540 -12.24 -10.24 -9.62
N TYR A 541 -11.40 -11.27 -9.60
CA TYR A 541 -10.68 -11.69 -10.82
C TYR A 541 -11.63 -12.17 -11.92
N VAL A 542 -12.65 -12.95 -11.58
CA VAL A 542 -13.69 -13.38 -12.53
C VAL A 542 -14.44 -12.16 -13.08
N ALA A 543 -14.75 -11.19 -12.23
CA ALA A 543 -15.41 -9.95 -12.60
C ALA A 543 -14.57 -9.11 -13.57
N CYS A 544 -13.27 -8.93 -13.29
CA CYS A 544 -12.34 -8.24 -14.17
C CYS A 544 -12.24 -8.92 -15.54
N PHE A 545 -12.16 -10.26 -15.57
CA PHE A 545 -12.18 -11.00 -16.82
C PHE A 545 -13.47 -10.76 -17.61
N ALA A 546 -14.63 -10.85 -16.96
CA ALA A 546 -15.93 -10.60 -17.59
C ALA A 546 -16.06 -9.17 -18.12
N LEU A 547 -15.53 -8.18 -17.39
CA LEU A 547 -15.49 -6.77 -17.82
C LEU A 547 -14.68 -6.59 -19.09
N VAL A 548 -13.42 -7.06 -19.07
CA VAL A 548 -12.48 -6.92 -20.20
C VAL A 548 -13.02 -7.66 -21.43
N PHE A 549 -13.45 -8.92 -21.24
CA PHE A 549 -14.00 -9.72 -22.33
C PHE A 549 -15.32 -9.17 -22.86
N GLY A 550 -16.18 -8.62 -21.98
CA GLY A 550 -17.42 -7.97 -22.38
C GLY A 550 -17.19 -6.72 -23.24
N ILE A 551 -16.24 -5.87 -22.83
CA ILE A 551 -15.82 -4.71 -23.62
C ILE A 551 -15.23 -5.16 -24.96
N PHE A 552 -14.38 -6.19 -24.98
CA PHE A 552 -13.81 -6.73 -26.21
C PHE A 552 -14.90 -7.14 -27.22
N ILE A 553 -15.93 -7.87 -26.79
CA ILE A 553 -17.05 -8.25 -27.65
C ILE A 553 -17.78 -7.01 -28.20
N LEU A 554 -18.02 -6.00 -27.36
CA LEU A 554 -18.72 -4.78 -27.77
C LEU A 554 -17.97 -3.97 -28.84
N PHE A 555 -16.64 -3.99 -28.81
CA PHE A 555 -15.81 -3.25 -29.77
C PHE A 555 -15.48 -4.04 -31.03
N TYR A 556 -15.20 -5.34 -30.93
CA TYR A 556 -14.64 -6.13 -32.03
C TYR A 556 -15.64 -7.07 -32.71
N VAL A 557 -16.83 -7.26 -32.15
CA VAL A 557 -17.85 -8.14 -32.74
C VAL A 557 -19.07 -7.31 -33.13
N PRO A 558 -19.02 -6.53 -34.25
CA PRO A 558 -20.17 -5.81 -34.72
C PRO A 558 -21.25 -6.79 -35.20
N ARG A 559 -22.52 -6.45 -34.95
CA ARG A 559 -23.63 -7.16 -35.57
C ARG A 559 -23.84 -6.59 -36.96
N ARG A 560 -23.78 -7.45 -37.97
CA ARG A 560 -24.07 -7.12 -39.37
C ARG A 560 -25.25 -7.96 -39.85
N ARG A 561 -26.21 -7.32 -40.50
CA ARG A 561 -27.42 -7.96 -41.02
C ARG A 561 -27.60 -7.54 -42.48
N ILE A 562 -27.94 -8.52 -43.31
CA ILE A 562 -28.16 -8.35 -44.74
C ILE A 562 -29.49 -9.01 -45.09
N TRP A 563 -30.27 -8.35 -45.93
CA TRP A 563 -31.46 -8.87 -46.56
C TRP A 563 -31.30 -8.77 -48.06
N ILE A 564 -31.62 -9.83 -48.79
CA ILE A 564 -31.65 -9.83 -50.25
C ILE A 564 -33.08 -10.12 -50.66
N GLN A 565 -33.77 -9.12 -51.21
CA GLN A 565 -35.11 -9.28 -51.74
C GLN A 565 -35.03 -9.56 -53.24
N MET A 566 -35.71 -10.62 -53.67
CA MET A 566 -35.80 -11.01 -55.08
C MET A 566 -37.20 -10.69 -55.60
N SER A 567 -37.29 -9.88 -56.66
CA SER A 567 -38.54 -9.58 -57.36
C SER A 567 -38.38 -9.81 -58.86
N GLU A 568 -39.44 -10.19 -59.56
CA GLU A 568 -39.45 -10.19 -61.03
C GLU A 568 -39.42 -8.76 -61.58
N ASP A 569 -38.76 -8.57 -62.73
CA ASP A 569 -38.68 -7.30 -63.45
C ASP A 569 -38.89 -7.56 -64.94
N ASP A 570 -39.87 -6.87 -65.55
CA ASP A 570 -40.47 -7.23 -66.84
C ASP A 570 -39.49 -7.16 -68.04
N ASP A 571 -38.38 -6.41 -67.93
CA ASP A 571 -37.44 -6.15 -69.04
C ASP A 571 -36.01 -6.69 -68.84
N LYS A 572 -35.61 -7.11 -67.62
CA LYS A 572 -34.18 -7.38 -67.27
C LYS A 572 -33.93 -8.69 -66.50
N GLY A 573 -34.91 -9.60 -66.43
CA GLY A 573 -34.81 -10.83 -65.66
C GLY A 573 -35.26 -10.61 -64.21
N ARG A 574 -34.43 -10.99 -63.22
CA ARG A 574 -34.79 -10.79 -61.80
C ARG A 574 -33.97 -9.72 -61.14
N ARG A 575 -34.66 -8.85 -60.39
CA ARG A 575 -34.05 -7.78 -59.62
C ARG A 575 -33.79 -8.25 -58.20
N LEU A 576 -32.54 -8.10 -57.76
CA LEU A 576 -32.09 -8.36 -56.40
C LEU A 576 -31.77 -7.05 -55.72
N LYS A 577 -32.51 -6.74 -54.65
CA LYS A 577 -32.22 -5.59 -53.79
C LYS A 577 -31.55 -6.06 -52.51
N LEU A 578 -30.34 -5.59 -52.28
CA LEU A 578 -29.58 -5.85 -51.07
C LEU A 578 -29.81 -4.71 -50.09
N PHE A 579 -30.20 -5.05 -48.87
CA PHE A 579 -30.38 -4.12 -47.77
C PHE A 579 -29.47 -4.52 -46.61
N GLY A 580 -28.81 -3.56 -45.98
CA GLY A 580 -27.85 -3.83 -44.91
C GLY A 580 -28.01 -2.92 -43.69
N ASP A 581 -27.75 -3.47 -42.50
CA ASP A 581 -27.40 -2.63 -41.34
C ASP A 581 -26.27 -3.25 -40.49
N SER A 582 -25.42 -2.37 -39.96
CA SER A 582 -24.40 -2.72 -38.98
C SER A 582 -24.65 -1.99 -37.66
N SER A 583 -24.27 -2.58 -36.53
CA SER A 583 -24.34 -1.92 -35.23
C SER A 583 -23.21 -0.92 -34.98
N ARG A 584 -22.10 -1.04 -35.73
CA ARG A 584 -20.87 -0.21 -35.67
C ARG A 584 -20.09 -0.32 -36.98
N ASN A 585 -19.12 0.56 -37.20
CA ASN A 585 -18.25 0.58 -38.37
C ASN A 585 -19.07 0.57 -39.68
N GLU A 586 -19.95 1.56 -39.83
CA GLU A 586 -20.86 1.67 -40.98
C GLU A 586 -20.07 1.81 -42.29
N GLU A 587 -18.99 2.59 -42.32
CA GLU A 587 -18.13 2.73 -43.49
C GLU A 587 -17.45 1.42 -43.92
N ASP A 588 -16.88 0.66 -42.98
CA ASP A 588 -16.30 -0.66 -43.29
C ASP A 588 -17.38 -1.60 -43.82
N PHE A 589 -18.60 -1.53 -43.26
CA PHE A 589 -19.71 -2.35 -43.69
C PHE A 589 -20.24 -1.95 -45.08
N HIS A 590 -20.23 -0.66 -45.43
CA HIS A 590 -20.57 -0.18 -46.77
C HIS A 590 -19.63 -0.78 -47.82
N ARG A 591 -18.31 -0.72 -47.59
CA ARG A 591 -17.31 -1.35 -48.49
C ARG A 591 -17.50 -2.86 -48.60
N ASP A 592 -17.76 -3.53 -47.47
CA ASP A 592 -18.01 -4.98 -47.47
C ASP A 592 -19.32 -5.33 -48.24
N MET A 593 -20.33 -4.45 -48.20
CA MET A 593 -21.58 -4.61 -48.96
C MET A 593 -21.39 -4.35 -50.45
N GLU A 594 -20.54 -3.39 -50.83
CA GLU A 594 -20.16 -3.12 -52.22
C GLU A 594 -19.42 -4.33 -52.81
N GLU A 595 -18.38 -4.84 -52.14
CA GLU A 595 -17.64 -6.03 -52.59
C GLU A 595 -18.54 -7.28 -52.65
N LEU A 596 -19.49 -7.40 -51.70
CA LEU A 596 -20.48 -8.46 -51.73
C LEU A 596 -21.40 -8.34 -52.95
N ASN A 597 -21.87 -7.14 -53.28
CA ASN A 597 -22.72 -6.90 -54.44
C ASN A 597 -21.98 -7.20 -55.75
N ASP A 598 -20.71 -6.83 -55.86
CA ASP A 598 -19.88 -7.12 -57.04
C ASP A 598 -19.71 -8.63 -57.25
N LYS A 599 -19.32 -9.37 -56.19
CA LYS A 599 -19.22 -10.84 -56.27
C LYS A 599 -20.57 -11.53 -56.48
N LEU A 600 -21.65 -10.90 -56.03
CA LEU A 600 -22.99 -11.39 -56.29
C LEU A 600 -23.33 -11.25 -57.79
N GLN A 601 -23.03 -10.09 -58.39
CA GLN A 601 -23.22 -9.86 -59.83
C GLN A 601 -22.38 -10.82 -60.68
N GLU A 602 -21.14 -11.14 -60.29
CA GLU A 602 -20.31 -12.15 -60.99
C GLU A 602 -20.92 -13.56 -60.99
N ARG A 603 -21.75 -13.88 -59.98
CA ARG A 603 -22.33 -15.20 -59.76
C ARG A 603 -23.78 -15.33 -60.21
N LEU A 604 -24.42 -14.26 -60.65
CA LEU A 604 -25.80 -14.21 -61.15
C LEU A 604 -25.84 -14.07 -62.68
#